data_AF-A0A923Z5S5-F1
#
_entry.id   AF-A0A923Z5S5-F1
#
_cell.length_a   1.000
_cell.length_b   1.000
_cell.length_c   1.000
_cell.angle_alpha   90.00
_cell.angle_beta   90.00
_cell.angle_gamma   90.00
#
_symmetry.space_group_name_H-M   'P 1'
#
loop_
_entity.id
_entity.type
_entity.pdbx_description
1 polymer ?
#
loop_
_entity_poly.entity_id
_entity_poly.type
_entity_poly.pdbx_seq_one_letter_code
_entity_poly.pdbx_strand_id
1 'polypeptide(L)'
;MNLDDLIHEQEFPKRDIGDPAHAIYAIARYLDALNLGHWAGVIIGWLGQYDGFERYDFEETWPVVQVRDMLASYVSTGQRLYPNQLVKALVALPFVYLGARHENIPGRWNPLQQPFIEFENLGPQVWVWQSEERHPPSEDTEEYLFSAYV
;
A
#
# COMPACT_ATOMS: atom_id res chain seq x y z
N MET A 1 13.64 25.59 43.50
CA MET A 1 13.55 24.81 42.25
C MET A 1 12.08 24.75 41.91
N ASN A 2 11.66 25.53 40.92
CA ASN A 2 10.24 25.80 40.66
C ASN A 2 9.65 24.67 39.79
N LEU A 3 8.42 24.26 40.06
CA LEU A 3 7.78 23.12 39.39
C LEU A 3 7.26 23.46 37.97
N ASP A 4 7.38 24.74 37.57
CA ASP A 4 6.87 25.28 36.32
C ASP A 4 7.87 25.14 35.13
N ASP A 5 9.11 24.72 35.38
CA ASP A 5 10.16 24.60 34.35
C ASP A 5 10.16 23.25 33.60
N LEU A 6 9.11 22.42 33.77
CA LEU A 6 9.05 21.04 33.25
C LEU A 6 7.85 20.76 32.35
N ILE A 7 7.33 21.80 31.70
CA ILE A 7 6.59 21.61 30.45
C ILE A 7 7.61 21.88 29.34
N HIS A 8 8.39 20.84 29.00
CA HIS A 8 8.85 20.77 27.63
C HIS A 8 7.58 20.82 26.79
N GLU A 9 7.39 21.90 26.03
CA GLU A 9 6.55 21.87 24.84
C GLU A 9 7.15 20.78 23.95
N GLN A 10 6.78 19.53 24.21
CA GLN A 10 6.78 18.50 23.22
C GLN A 10 5.85 19.06 22.16
N GLU A 11 6.41 19.69 21.14
CA GLU A 11 5.73 19.87 19.87
C GLU A 11 5.33 18.46 19.46
N PHE A 12 4.09 18.07 19.79
CA PHE A 12 3.48 16.91 19.19
C PHE A 12 3.62 17.16 17.69
N PRO A 13 4.27 16.25 16.94
CA PRO A 13 4.50 16.47 15.52
C PRO A 13 3.18 16.89 14.89
N LYS A 14 3.16 18.08 14.30
CA LYS A 14 1.97 18.61 13.63
C LYS A 14 1.62 17.58 12.56
N ARG A 15 0.48 16.93 12.76
CA ARG A 15 -0.01 15.83 11.94
C ARG A 15 -0.09 16.31 10.49
N ASP A 16 0.72 15.72 9.62
CA ASP A 16 0.67 15.98 8.19
C ASP A 16 -0.23 14.93 7.52
N ILE A 17 -1.08 15.37 6.61
CA ILE A 17 -1.89 14.48 5.74
C ILE A 17 -0.96 13.65 4.84
N GLY A 18 0.27 14.13 4.62
CA GLY A 18 1.33 13.41 3.92
C GLY A 18 1.99 12.27 4.71
N ASP A 19 1.75 12.15 6.01
CA ASP A 19 2.36 11.11 6.85
C ASP A 19 1.90 9.71 6.38
N PRO A 20 2.82 8.81 5.97
CA PRO A 20 2.49 7.46 5.54
C PRO A 20 1.77 6.65 6.62
N ALA A 21 2.07 6.91 7.89
CA ALA A 21 1.39 6.26 9.01
C ALA A 21 -0.12 6.55 9.03
N HIS A 22 -0.55 7.61 8.35
CA HIS A 22 -1.94 8.03 8.23
C HIS A 22 -2.54 7.82 6.83
N ALA A 23 -1.75 7.34 5.87
CA ALA A 23 -2.19 7.12 4.50
C ALA A 23 -3.42 6.19 4.41
N ILE A 24 -3.53 5.20 5.30
CA ILE A 24 -4.69 4.30 5.36
C ILE A 24 -6.01 5.03 5.67
N TYR A 25 -5.97 6.05 6.54
CA TYR A 25 -7.15 6.85 6.85
C TYR A 25 -7.52 7.78 5.70
N ALA A 26 -6.51 8.32 5.00
CA ALA A 26 -6.72 9.11 3.79
C ALA A 26 -7.35 8.27 2.67
N ILE A 27 -6.87 7.04 2.46
CA ILE A 27 -7.44 6.07 1.50
C ILE A 27 -8.93 5.87 1.79
N ALA A 28 -9.31 5.52 3.02
CA ALA A 28 -10.71 5.31 3.39
C ALA A 28 -11.57 6.56 3.10
N ARG A 29 -11.08 7.75 3.48
CA ARG A 29 -11.78 9.02 3.22
C ARG A 29 -11.94 9.35 1.74
N TYR A 30 -10.92 9.08 0.92
CA TYR A 30 -10.99 9.32 -0.52
C TYR A 30 -11.93 8.33 -1.21
N LEU A 31 -11.95 7.07 -0.77
CA LEU A 31 -12.92 6.10 -1.25
C LEU A 31 -14.35 6.52 -0.92
N ASP A 32 -14.61 7.01 0.30
CA ASP A 32 -15.92 7.56 0.67
C ASP A 32 -16.31 8.75 -0.23
N ALA A 33 -15.39 9.69 -0.45
CA ALA A 33 -15.61 10.84 -1.33
C ALA A 33 -15.91 10.44 -2.79
N LEU A 34 -15.39 9.30 -3.24
CA LEU A 34 -15.62 8.73 -4.58
C LEU A 34 -16.85 7.82 -4.65
N ASN A 35 -17.63 7.68 -3.56
CA ASN A 35 -18.74 6.71 -3.42
C ASN A 35 -18.29 5.23 -3.55
N LEU A 36 -17.06 4.95 -3.15
CA LEU A 36 -16.41 3.63 -3.18
C LEU A 36 -15.99 3.17 -1.77
N GLY A 37 -16.56 3.74 -0.70
CA GLY A 37 -16.17 3.45 0.69
C GLY A 37 -16.13 1.97 1.06
N HIS A 38 -17.01 1.15 0.48
CA HIS A 38 -17.05 -0.30 0.68
C HIS A 38 -15.80 -1.03 0.15
N TRP A 39 -15.00 -0.42 -0.73
CA TRP A 39 -13.71 -0.95 -1.19
C TRP A 39 -12.59 -0.81 -0.15
N ALA A 40 -12.77 -0.04 0.92
CA ALA A 40 -11.70 0.22 1.89
C ALA A 40 -11.15 -1.09 2.48
N GLY A 41 -12.01 -2.02 2.89
CA GLY A 41 -11.58 -3.31 3.41
C GLY A 41 -10.79 -4.15 2.40
N VAL A 42 -11.24 -4.17 1.14
CA VAL A 42 -10.57 -4.88 0.04
C VAL A 42 -9.18 -4.33 -0.21
N ILE A 43 -9.06 -3.01 -0.35
CA ILE A 43 -7.79 -2.33 -0.64
C ILE A 43 -6.82 -2.47 0.53
N ILE A 44 -7.30 -2.31 1.77
CA ILE A 44 -6.47 -2.45 2.97
C ILE A 44 -5.97 -3.89 3.12
N GLY A 45 -6.84 -4.89 2.90
CA GLY A 45 -6.46 -6.30 2.94
C GLY A 45 -5.42 -6.65 1.87
N TRP A 46 -5.58 -6.12 0.66
CA TRP A 46 -4.61 -6.28 -0.43
C TRP A 46 -3.28 -5.58 -0.12
N LEU A 47 -3.30 -4.36 0.41
CA LEU A 47 -2.08 -3.64 0.83
C LEU A 47 -1.34 -4.35 1.95
N GLY A 48 -2.07 -5.04 2.84
CA GLY A 48 -1.47 -5.89 3.88
C GLY A 48 -0.62 -7.03 3.31
N GLN A 49 -0.82 -7.44 2.04
CA GLN A 49 0.07 -8.41 1.39
C GLN A 49 1.47 -7.83 1.16
N TYR A 50 1.61 -6.51 1.10
CA TYR A 50 2.88 -5.81 0.87
C TYR A 50 3.50 -5.24 2.16
N ASP A 51 2.95 -5.55 3.33
CA ASP A 51 3.50 -5.09 4.61
C ASP A 51 4.94 -5.61 4.81
N GLY A 52 5.86 -4.70 5.14
CA GLY A 52 7.29 -4.97 5.33
C GLY A 52 8.20 -4.45 4.21
N PHE A 53 7.65 -4.06 3.05
CA PHE A 53 8.44 -3.46 1.96
C PHE A 53 9.06 -2.11 2.31
N GLU A 54 8.53 -1.42 3.32
CA GLU A 54 9.00 -0.13 3.81
C GLU A 54 10.47 -0.16 4.26
N ARG A 55 11.01 -1.35 4.52
CA ARG A 55 12.42 -1.57 4.90
C ARG A 55 13.37 -1.57 3.70
N TYR A 56 12.83 -1.70 2.49
CA TYR A 56 13.59 -1.95 1.26
C TYR A 56 13.52 -0.80 0.25
N ASP A 57 12.69 0.20 0.50
CA ASP A 57 12.45 1.28 -0.46
C ASP A 57 12.12 2.62 0.21
N PHE A 58 12.13 3.70 -0.58
CA PHE A 58 11.84 5.06 -0.12
C PHE A 58 10.37 5.26 0.22
N GLU A 59 10.10 6.20 1.12
CA GLU A 59 8.74 6.45 1.64
C GLU A 59 7.72 6.76 0.54
N GLU A 60 8.13 7.51 -0.48
CA GLU A 60 7.29 7.92 -1.60
C GLU A 60 6.88 6.75 -2.51
N THR A 61 7.59 5.63 -2.41
CA THR A 61 7.30 4.42 -3.18
C THR A 61 6.58 3.37 -2.34
N TRP A 62 6.25 3.65 -1.08
CA TRP A 62 5.51 2.71 -0.26
C TRP A 62 4.12 2.43 -0.86
N PRO A 63 3.65 1.17 -0.87
CA PRO A 63 2.38 0.79 -1.48
C PRO A 63 1.20 1.66 -1.00
N VAL A 64 1.11 1.92 0.30
CA VAL A 64 0.04 2.73 0.90
C VAL A 64 0.07 4.18 0.42
N VAL A 65 1.26 4.75 0.21
CA VAL A 65 1.46 6.11 -0.27
C VAL A 65 1.03 6.21 -1.73
N GLN A 66 1.45 5.26 -2.57
CA GLN A 66 1.06 5.23 -3.99
C GLN A 66 -0.47 5.10 -4.18
N VAL A 67 -1.15 4.27 -3.39
CA VAL A 67 -2.62 4.15 -3.44
C VAL A 67 -3.29 5.44 -2.98
N ARG A 68 -2.82 6.04 -1.88
CA ARG A 68 -3.34 7.32 -1.37
C ARG A 68 -3.28 8.40 -2.44
N ASP A 69 -2.11 8.58 -3.06
CA ASP A 69 -1.87 9.67 -4.01
C ASP A 69 -2.67 9.49 -5.30
N MET A 70 -2.79 8.25 -5.77
CA MET A 70 -3.66 7.90 -6.90
C MET A 70 -5.13 8.24 -6.63
N LEU A 71 -5.66 7.89 -5.44
CA LEU A 71 -7.03 8.26 -5.06
C LEU A 71 -7.21 9.78 -4.88
N ALA A 72 -6.23 10.45 -4.29
CA ALA A 72 -6.21 11.91 -4.14
C ALA A 72 -6.29 12.63 -5.49
N SER A 73 -5.64 12.07 -6.53
CA SER A 73 -5.73 12.57 -7.91
C SER A 73 -7.17 12.51 -8.46
N TYR A 74 -7.88 11.40 -8.26
CA TYR A 74 -9.29 11.29 -8.68
C TYR A 74 -10.21 12.26 -7.92
N VAL A 75 -9.99 12.41 -6.61
CA VAL A 75 -10.77 13.36 -5.79
C VAL A 75 -10.52 14.80 -6.24
N SER A 76 -9.27 15.19 -6.46
CA SER A 76 -8.91 16.57 -6.83
C SER A 76 -9.39 16.97 -8.23
N THR A 77 -9.44 16.02 -9.16
CA THR A 77 -9.96 16.24 -10.52
C THR A 77 -11.48 16.21 -10.60
N GLY A 78 -12.17 15.76 -9.55
CA GLY A 78 -13.62 15.55 -9.54
C GLY A 78 -14.08 14.47 -10.53
N GLN A 79 -13.16 13.64 -11.02
CA GLN A 79 -13.47 12.58 -11.97
C GLN A 79 -14.23 11.46 -11.28
N ARG A 80 -15.35 11.04 -11.88
CA ARG A 80 -16.07 9.85 -11.41
C ARG A 80 -15.22 8.61 -11.63
N LEU A 81 -15.02 7.85 -10.56
CA LEU A 81 -14.30 6.58 -10.58
C LEU A 81 -15.29 5.43 -10.40
N TYR A 82 -15.27 4.46 -11.31
CA TYR A 82 -16.05 3.23 -11.21
C TYR A 82 -15.17 2.05 -10.76
N PRO A 83 -15.73 0.99 -10.17
CA PRO A 83 -14.97 -0.18 -9.68
C PRO A 83 -13.95 -0.74 -10.69
N ASN A 84 -14.36 -0.94 -11.95
CA ASN A 84 -13.45 -1.45 -12.98
C ASN A 84 -12.29 -0.51 -13.30
N GLN A 85 -12.49 0.80 -13.14
CA GLN A 85 -11.43 1.78 -13.33
C GLN A 85 -10.52 1.85 -12.10
N LEU A 86 -11.08 1.73 -10.89
CA LEU A 86 -10.33 1.63 -9.65
C LEU A 86 -9.36 0.45 -9.70
N VAL A 87 -9.86 -0.74 -10.03
CA VAL A 87 -9.05 -1.96 -10.13
C VAL A 87 -7.93 -1.79 -11.17
N LYS A 88 -8.26 -1.28 -12.37
CA LYS A 88 -7.25 -0.99 -13.41
C LYS A 88 -6.19 0.02 -12.95
N ALA A 89 -6.59 1.03 -12.20
CA ALA A 89 -5.66 2.02 -11.67
C ALA A 89 -4.74 1.42 -10.59
N LEU A 90 -5.27 0.57 -9.71
CA LEU A 90 -4.52 -0.13 -8.67
C LEU A 90 -3.45 -1.07 -9.27
N VAL A 91 -3.82 -1.92 -10.24
CA VAL A 91 -2.88 -2.88 -10.87
C VAL A 91 -1.83 -2.24 -11.79
N ALA A 92 -1.98 -0.94 -12.05
CA ALA A 92 -1.02 -0.13 -12.81
C ALA A 92 -0.01 0.58 -11.91
N LEU A 93 -0.16 0.52 -10.57
CA LEU A 93 0.76 1.20 -9.66
C LEU A 93 2.16 0.56 -9.69
N PRO A 94 3.23 1.38 -9.62
CA PRO A 94 4.61 0.90 -9.66
C PRO A 94 4.93 -0.24 -8.68
N PHE A 95 4.41 -0.22 -7.45
CA PHE A 95 4.72 -1.26 -6.47
C PHE A 95 4.22 -2.67 -6.86
N VAL A 96 3.27 -2.78 -7.79
CA VAL A 96 2.74 -4.07 -8.28
C VAL A 96 3.81 -4.85 -9.07
N TYR A 97 4.85 -4.17 -9.52
CA TYR A 97 6.00 -4.76 -10.21
C TYR A 97 7.13 -5.17 -9.25
N LEU A 98 6.97 -4.96 -7.94
CA LEU A 98 7.96 -5.42 -6.97
C LEU A 98 8.11 -6.94 -7.04
N GLY A 99 9.35 -7.39 -7.07
CA GLY A 99 9.73 -8.79 -6.96
C GLY A 99 10.51 -9.01 -5.68
N ALA A 100 10.31 -10.17 -5.07
CA ALA A 100 11.16 -10.63 -3.98
C ALA A 100 11.49 -12.11 -4.12
N ARG A 101 12.72 -12.47 -3.72
CA ARG A 101 13.20 -13.86 -3.70
C ARG A 101 14.26 -14.03 -2.61
N HIS A 102 14.38 -15.23 -2.07
CA HIS A 102 15.54 -15.61 -1.27
C HIS A 102 16.64 -16.16 -2.16
N GLU A 103 17.89 -16.03 -1.75
CA GLU A 103 19.03 -16.57 -2.52
C GLU A 103 18.99 -18.10 -2.59
N ASN A 104 18.61 -18.76 -1.49
CA ASN A 104 18.69 -20.20 -1.32
C ASN A 104 17.32 -20.90 -1.18
N ILE A 105 16.21 -20.17 -1.35
CA ILE A 105 14.86 -20.74 -1.32
C ILE A 105 14.25 -20.60 -2.71
N PRO A 106 13.85 -21.70 -3.37
CA PRO A 106 13.23 -21.64 -4.67
C PRO A 106 11.92 -20.85 -4.64
N GLY A 107 11.70 -20.06 -5.69
CA GLY A 107 10.45 -19.33 -5.92
C GLY A 107 10.60 -17.83 -5.77
N ARG A 108 9.65 -17.12 -6.39
CA ARG A 108 9.44 -15.69 -6.23
C ARG A 108 8.25 -15.49 -5.30
N TRP A 109 8.31 -14.46 -4.47
CA TRP A 109 7.16 -14.02 -3.70
C TRP A 109 5.97 -13.70 -4.61
N ASN A 110 4.78 -14.12 -4.18
CA ASN A 110 3.52 -13.84 -4.85
C ASN A 110 2.55 -13.19 -3.84
N PRO A 111 2.22 -11.88 -3.99
CA PRO A 111 1.31 -11.17 -3.08
C PRO A 111 -0.10 -11.76 -3.03
N LEU A 112 -0.53 -12.56 -4.01
CA LEU A 112 -1.87 -13.20 -3.97
C LEU A 112 -1.89 -14.51 -3.18
N GLN A 113 -0.71 -15.04 -2.83
CA GLN A 113 -0.59 -16.32 -2.13
C GLN A 113 -0.18 -16.14 -0.67
N GLN A 114 0.65 -15.14 -0.36
CA GLN A 114 1.09 -14.89 1.01
C GLN A 114 1.57 -13.44 1.23
N PRO A 115 1.45 -12.91 2.45
CA PRO A 115 2.03 -11.62 2.82
C PRO A 115 3.55 -11.59 2.70
N PHE A 116 4.09 -10.42 2.36
CA PHE A 116 5.53 -10.22 2.21
C PHE A 116 6.29 -10.46 3.52
N ILE A 117 5.78 -9.97 4.66
CA ILE A 117 6.40 -10.20 5.97
C ILE A 117 6.53 -11.70 6.30
N GLU A 118 5.56 -12.53 5.91
CA GLU A 118 5.65 -13.98 6.08
C GLU A 118 6.72 -14.58 5.16
N PHE A 119 6.77 -14.13 3.90
CA PHE A 119 7.78 -14.53 2.95
C PHE A 119 9.20 -14.13 3.38
N GLU A 120 9.39 -12.90 3.87
CA GLU A 120 10.66 -12.37 4.38
C GLU A 120 11.21 -13.27 5.48
N ASN A 121 10.35 -13.75 6.38
CA ASN A 121 10.72 -14.61 7.50
C ASN A 121 11.13 -16.05 7.10
N LEU A 122 10.99 -16.45 5.83
CA LEU A 122 11.38 -17.79 5.39
C LEU A 122 12.91 -18.00 5.35
N GLY A 123 13.69 -16.93 5.27
CA GLY A 123 15.14 -17.02 5.07
C GLY A 123 15.90 -15.82 5.62
N PRO A 124 17.23 -15.95 5.76
CA PRO A 124 18.04 -14.92 6.39
C PRO A 124 18.28 -13.70 5.50
N GLN A 125 18.05 -13.81 4.19
CA GLN A 125 18.31 -12.73 3.24
C GLN A 125 17.32 -12.79 2.07
N VAL A 126 16.53 -11.72 1.94
CA VAL A 126 15.63 -11.49 0.83
C VAL A 126 16.21 -10.43 -0.11
N TRP A 127 16.07 -10.67 -1.41
CA TRP A 127 16.40 -9.73 -2.46
C TRP A 127 15.11 -9.14 -3.01
N VAL A 128 14.97 -7.83 -2.94
CA VAL A 128 13.85 -7.07 -3.50
C VAL A 128 14.33 -6.31 -4.74
N TRP A 129 13.50 -6.29 -5.79
CA TRP A 129 13.80 -5.54 -7.01
C TRP A 129 12.53 -5.03 -7.70
N GLN A 130 12.69 -4.02 -8.56
CA GLN A 130 11.66 -3.61 -9.51
C GLN A 130 11.73 -4.50 -10.76
N SER A 131 10.68 -5.29 -11.02
CA SER A 131 10.60 -6.20 -12.16
C SER A 131 10.09 -5.48 -13.41
N GLU A 132 10.51 -5.93 -14.60
CA GLU A 132 9.94 -5.47 -15.88
C GLU A 132 8.52 -6.04 -16.08
N GLU A 133 8.27 -7.24 -15.54
CA GLU A 133 6.98 -7.91 -15.57
C GLU A 133 6.33 -7.98 -14.18
N ARG A 134 5.01 -7.84 -14.14
CA ARG A 134 4.21 -8.03 -12.93
C ARG A 134 4.19 -9.51 -12.55
N HIS A 135 4.31 -9.78 -11.26
CA HIS A 135 4.14 -11.12 -10.71
C HIS A 135 3.40 -11.00 -9.38
N PRO A 136 2.13 -11.40 -9.32
CA PRO A 136 1.33 -12.09 -10.35
C PRO A 136 1.04 -11.23 -11.62
N PRO A 137 0.56 -11.85 -12.72
CA PRO A 137 -0.06 -11.15 -13.84
C PRO A 137 -1.20 -10.21 -13.40
N SER A 138 -1.51 -9.25 -14.28
CA SER A 138 -2.57 -8.26 -14.00
C SER A 138 -3.93 -8.90 -13.87
N GLU A 139 -4.25 -9.81 -14.78
CA GLU A 139 -5.54 -10.51 -14.80
C GLU A 139 -5.81 -11.20 -13.46
N ASP A 140 -4.82 -11.91 -12.92
CA ASP A 140 -4.89 -12.55 -11.60
C ASP A 140 -5.09 -11.54 -10.46
N THR A 141 -4.41 -10.38 -10.53
CA THR A 141 -4.56 -9.33 -9.50
C THR A 141 -5.93 -8.65 -9.58
N GLU A 142 -6.42 -8.41 -10.80
CA GLU A 142 -7.75 -7.86 -11.04
C GLU A 142 -8.82 -8.84 -10.53
N GLU A 143 -8.71 -10.13 -10.87
CA GLU A 143 -9.61 -11.18 -10.40
C GLU A 143 -9.58 -11.28 -8.86
N TYR A 144 -8.41 -11.25 -8.25
CA TYR A 144 -8.27 -11.25 -6.79
C TYR A 144 -9.03 -10.07 -6.16
N LEU A 145 -8.80 -8.85 -6.64
CA LEU A 145 -9.45 -7.64 -6.12
C LEU A 145 -10.98 -7.68 -6.29
N PHE A 146 -11.49 -8.23 -7.40
CA PHE A 146 -12.93 -8.42 -7.59
C PHE A 146 -13.50 -9.57 -6.77
N SER A 147 -12.74 -10.63 -6.50
CA SER A 147 -13.21 -11.75 -5.67
C SER A 147 -13.34 -11.35 -4.20
N ALA A 148 -12.43 -10.51 -3.71
CA ALA A 148 -12.44 -9.98 -2.35
C ALA A 148 -13.56 -8.93 -2.11
N TYR A 149 -14.22 -8.47 -3.18
CA TYR A 149 -15.34 -7.53 -3.13
C TYR A 149 -16.69 -8.21 -2.80
N VAL A 150 -16.82 -9.53 -3.01
CA VAL A 150 -18.07 -10.31 -2.85
C VAL A 150 -18.27 -10.74 -1.39
#